data_AF-A0A962BYH0-F1
#
_entry.id   AF-A0A962BYH0-F1
#
_cell.length_a   1.000
_cell.length_b   1.000
_cell.length_c   1.000
_cell.angle_alpha   90.00
_cell.angle_beta   90.00
_cell.angle_gamma   90.00
#
_symmetry.space_group_name_H-M   'P 1'
#
loop_
_entity.id
_entity.type
_entity.pdbx_description
1 polymer ?
#
loop_
_entity_poly.entity_id
_entity_poly.type
_entity_poly.pdbx_seq_one_letter_code
_entity_poly.pdbx_strand_id
1 'polypeptide(L)'
;RDREALKRGGDFERITLSAVTTGEGIDLSELIALESALSSLAGEDARLAQVVDLHFFAGLGFAEIARLLDLSERTVARDWRAARALLRLHMDSDA
;
A
#
# COMPACT_ATOMS: atom_id res chain seq x y z
N ARG A 1 -2.53 -32.07 34.02
CA ARG A 1 -1.77 -32.13 32.75
C ARG A 1 -2.54 -31.37 31.66
N ASP A 2 -3.27 -30.30 32.04
CA ASP A 2 -4.40 -29.78 31.25
C ASP A 2 -4.20 -28.34 30.76
N ARG A 3 -3.03 -27.73 31.02
CA ARG A 3 -2.74 -26.34 30.63
C ARG A 3 -2.29 -26.18 29.18
N GLU A 4 -2.04 -27.27 28.45
CA GLU A 4 -1.55 -27.21 27.07
C GLU A 4 -2.65 -27.41 26.02
N ALA A 5 -3.87 -27.78 26.43
CA ALA A 5 -4.97 -28.05 25.51
C ALA A 5 -5.43 -26.79 24.75
N LEU A 6 -5.39 -25.61 25.40
CA LEU A 6 -5.82 -24.34 24.82
C LEU A 6 -4.96 -23.87 23.64
N LYS A 7 -3.69 -24.31 23.55
CA LYS A 7 -2.81 -23.97 22.42
C LYS A 7 -3.15 -24.71 21.13
N ARG A 8 -3.98 -25.76 21.18
CA ARG A 8 -4.31 -26.60 20.00
C ARG A 8 -5.52 -26.09 19.20
N GLY A 9 -6.04 -24.93 19.56
CA GLY A 9 -6.97 -24.18 18.71
C GLY A 9 -8.29 -24.89 18.39
N GLY A 10 -8.78 -25.73 19.31
CA GLY A 10 -9.98 -26.53 19.12
C GLY A 10 -11.25 -25.72 18.82
N ASP A 11 -11.31 -24.47 19.29
CA ASP A 11 -12.46 -23.57 19.12
C ASP A 11 -12.25 -22.51 18.03
N PHE A 12 -11.18 -22.57 17.22
CA PHE A 12 -11.00 -21.63 16.11
C PHE A 12 -11.66 -22.14 14.84
N GLU A 13 -12.45 -21.27 14.21
CA GLU A 13 -12.95 -21.49 12.86
C GLU A 13 -11.78 -21.45 11.86
N ARG A 14 -11.50 -22.59 11.22
CA ARG A 14 -10.44 -22.69 10.22
C ARG A 14 -10.92 -22.09 8.89
N ILE A 15 -10.61 -20.83 8.67
CA ILE A 15 -10.79 -20.20 7.36
C ILE A 15 -9.65 -20.64 6.45
N THR A 16 -9.98 -21.18 5.27
CA THR A 16 -8.99 -21.55 4.26
C THR A 16 -8.48 -20.28 3.60
N LEU A 17 -7.17 -20.05 3.65
CA LEU A 17 -6.54 -19.03 2.82
C LEU A 17 -6.65 -19.48 1.37
N SER A 18 -7.74 -19.11 0.70
CA SER A 18 -7.89 -19.25 -0.75
C SER A 18 -6.76 -18.48 -1.41
N ALA A 19 -6.06 -19.12 -2.34
CA ALA A 19 -4.87 -18.60 -2.98
C ALA A 19 -5.02 -17.11 -3.30
N VAL A 20 -4.25 -16.28 -2.59
CA VAL A 20 -3.93 -14.95 -3.08
C VAL A 20 -3.17 -15.22 -4.36
N THR A 21 -3.74 -14.85 -5.51
CA THR A 21 -2.97 -14.75 -6.74
C THR A 21 -1.97 -13.63 -6.49
N THR A 22 -0.81 -13.97 -5.94
CA THR A 22 0.38 -13.15 -6.09
C THR A 22 0.54 -13.04 -7.59
N GLY A 23 0.23 -11.87 -8.14
CA GLY A 23 0.63 -11.54 -9.51
C GLY A 23 2.11 -11.87 -9.68
N GLU A 24 2.52 -12.15 -10.93
CA GLU A 24 3.92 -12.42 -11.32
C GLU A 24 4.88 -11.70 -10.38
N GLY A 25 5.70 -12.49 -9.67
CA GLY A 25 6.36 -12.08 -8.44
C GLY A 25 6.91 -10.66 -8.54
N ILE A 26 6.41 -9.77 -7.69
CA ILE A 26 6.90 -8.40 -7.57
C ILE A 26 8.42 -8.49 -7.44
N ASP A 27 9.16 -7.87 -8.37
CA ASP A 27 10.62 -7.80 -8.28
C ASP A 27 10.94 -7.08 -6.97
N LEU A 28 11.58 -7.80 -6.05
CA LEU A 28 11.93 -7.27 -4.73
C LEU A 28 12.81 -6.02 -4.86
N SER A 29 13.61 -5.94 -5.92
CA SER A 29 14.45 -4.79 -6.25
C SER A 29 13.60 -3.58 -6.64
N GLU A 30 12.57 -3.78 -7.46
CA GLU A 30 11.61 -2.74 -7.86
C GLU A 30 10.80 -2.25 -6.65
N LEU A 31 10.41 -3.16 -5.75
CA LEU A 31 9.71 -2.80 -4.51
C LEU A 31 10.59 -1.97 -3.57
N ILE A 32 11.87 -2.31 -3.43
CA ILE A 32 12.83 -1.54 -2.62
C ILE A 32 13.09 -0.16 -3.23
N ALA A 33 13.20 -0.08 -4.56
CA ALA A 33 13.34 1.19 -5.27
C ALA A 33 12.09 2.07 -5.10
N LEU A 34 10.90 1.47 -5.17
CA LEU A 34 9.64 2.16 -4.91
C LEU A 34 9.57 2.71 -3.49
N GLU A 35 9.95 1.93 -2.47
CA GLU A 35 9.97 2.38 -1.07
C GLU A 35 10.90 3.60 -0.89
N SER A 36 12.09 3.56 -1.49
CA SER A 36 13.05 4.68 -1.43
C SER A 36 12.49 5.94 -2.11
N ALA A 37 11.93 5.78 -3.31
CA ALA A 37 11.29 6.87 -4.05
C ALA A 37 10.09 7.46 -3.29
N LEU A 38 9.32 6.62 -2.61
CA LEU A 38 8.17 7.03 -1.80
C LEU A 38 8.60 7.81 -0.56
N SER A 39 9.71 7.42 0.07
CA SER A 39 10.30 8.15 1.19
C SER A 39 10.78 9.54 0.78
N SER A 40 11.43 9.66 -0.38
CA SER A 40 11.81 10.97 -0.97
C SER A 40 10.58 11.83 -1.26
N LEU A 41 9.55 11.25 -1.88
CA LEU A 41 8.29 11.94 -2.16
C LEU A 41 7.61 12.42 -0.87
N ALA A 42 7.64 11.64 0.21
CA ALA A 42 7.08 12.04 1.50
C ALA A 42 7.80 13.25 2.11
N GLY A 43 9.10 13.42 1.85
CA GLY A 43 9.87 14.60 2.23
C GLY A 43 9.49 15.86 1.45
N GLU A 44 9.04 15.72 0.20
CA GLU A 44 8.63 16.84 -0.67
C GLU A 44 7.15 17.20 -0.52
N ASP A 45 6.27 16.21 -0.62
CA ASP A 45 4.82 16.35 -0.48
C ASP A 45 4.23 15.10 0.21
N ALA A 46 4.08 15.22 1.54
CA ALA A 46 3.50 14.18 2.37
C ALA A 46 2.09 13.75 1.93
N ARG A 47 1.29 14.63 1.31
CA ARG A 47 -0.06 14.28 0.86
C ARG A 47 -0.01 13.35 -0.35
N LEU A 48 0.93 13.57 -1.26
CA LEU A 48 1.10 12.70 -2.43
C LEU A 48 1.54 11.29 -2.01
N ALA A 49 2.50 11.20 -1.09
CA ALA A 49 2.93 9.93 -0.52
C ALA A 49 1.78 9.20 0.18
N GLN A 50 1.00 9.91 1.01
CA GLN A 50 -0.14 9.34 1.72
C GLN A 50 -1.24 8.81 0.77
N VAL A 51 -1.50 9.49 -0.34
CA VAL A 51 -2.44 8.99 -1.37
C VAL A 51 -1.92 7.68 -1.99
N VAL A 52 -0.62 7.55 -2.19
CA VAL A 52 -0.03 6.31 -2.70
C VAL A 52 -0.15 5.18 -1.69
N ASP A 53 0.13 5.45 -0.41
CA ASP A 53 0.02 4.45 0.64
C ASP A 53 -1.40 3.88 0.74
N LEU A 54 -2.39 4.77 0.77
CA LEU A 54 -3.78 4.38 0.90
C LEU A 54 -4.29 3.64 -0.34
N HIS A 55 -3.89 4.07 -1.54
CA HIS A 55 -4.41 3.47 -2.77
C HIS A 55 -3.68 2.18 -3.15
N PHE A 56 -2.35 2.16 -3.06
CA PHE A 56 -1.53 1.05 -3.53
C PHE A 56 -1.33 -0.02 -2.46
N PHE A 57 -0.98 0.37 -1.22
CA PHE A 57 -0.71 -0.59 -0.14
C PHE A 57 -1.97 -0.96 0.64
N ALA A 58 -2.84 0.00 0.97
CA ALA A 58 -4.09 -0.28 1.69
C ALA A 58 -5.24 -0.70 0.76
N GLY A 59 -5.08 -0.56 -0.57
CA GLY A 59 -6.08 -0.98 -1.56
C GLY A 59 -7.36 -0.14 -1.58
N LEU A 60 -7.36 1.07 -1.01
CA LEU A 60 -8.54 1.92 -0.90
C LEU A 60 -8.87 2.60 -2.24
N GLY A 61 -10.16 2.76 -2.54
CA GLY A 61 -10.64 3.54 -3.68
C GLY A 61 -10.54 5.05 -3.46
N PHE A 62 -10.57 5.85 -4.53
CA PHE A 62 -10.46 7.31 -4.43
C PHE A 62 -11.57 7.96 -3.59
N ALA A 63 -12.79 7.43 -3.61
CA ALA A 63 -13.90 7.90 -2.77
C ALA A 63 -13.65 7.67 -1.27
N GLU A 64 -12.98 6.56 -0.91
CA GLU A 64 -12.64 6.25 0.47
C GLU A 64 -11.52 7.16 0.96
N ILE A 65 -10.47 7.31 0.14
CA ILE A 65 -9.34 8.21 0.41
C ILE A 65 -9.81 9.67 0.54
N ALA A 66 -10.70 10.11 -0.36
CA ALA A 66 -11.28 11.45 -0.33
C ALA A 66 -11.98 11.74 1.00
N ARG A 67 -12.79 10.79 1.49
CA ARG A 67 -13.44 10.92 2.80
C ARG A 67 -12.44 10.88 3.96
N LEU A 68 -11.41 10.04 3.88
CA LEU A 68 -10.42 9.87 4.94
C LEU A 68 -9.52 11.10 5.09
N LEU A 69 -9.22 11.79 3.99
CA LEU A 69 -8.36 12.98 3.96
C LEU A 69 -9.14 14.31 3.93
N ASP A 70 -10.48 14.26 3.99
CA ASP A 70 -11.36 15.43 3.84
C ASP A 70 -11.12 16.23 2.54
N LEU A 71 -11.04 15.50 1.42
CA LEU A 71 -10.79 16.04 0.08
C LEU A 71 -11.90 15.66 -0.90
N SER A 72 -11.90 16.30 -2.06
CA SER A 72 -12.73 15.82 -3.17
C SER A 72 -12.06 14.64 -3.89
N GLU A 73 -12.85 13.70 -4.42
CA GLU A 73 -12.36 12.61 -5.27
C GLU A 73 -11.52 13.11 -6.45
N ARG A 74 -11.91 14.26 -7.02
CA ARG A 74 -11.17 14.90 -8.10
C ARG A 74 -9.77 15.35 -7.64
N THR A 75 -9.64 15.82 -6.40
CA THR A 75 -8.35 16.17 -5.80
C THR A 75 -7.49 14.92 -5.63
N VAL A 76 -8.04 13.86 -5.04
CA VAL A 76 -7.32 12.59 -4.85
C VAL A 76 -6.86 12.00 -6.18
N ALA A 77 -7.72 11.99 -7.20
CA ALA A 77 -7.35 11.50 -8.53
C ALA A 77 -6.25 12.34 -9.21
N ARG A 78 -6.23 13.65 -8.96
CA ARG A 78 -5.15 14.54 -9.42
C ARG A 78 -3.85 14.25 -8.69
N ASP A 79 -3.92 14.14 -7.37
CA ASP A 79 -2.78 13.89 -6.52
C ASP A 79 -2.18 12.49 -6.81
N TRP A 80 -3.00 11.47 -7.03
CA TRP A 80 -2.54 10.15 -7.50
C TRP A 80 -1.79 10.22 -8.84
N ARG A 81 -2.28 11.01 -9.81
CA ARG A 81 -1.57 11.22 -11.08
C ARG A 81 -0.22 11.90 -10.88
N ALA A 82 -0.17 12.93 -10.02
CA ALA A 82 1.06 13.64 -9.72
C ALA A 82 2.06 12.72 -9.01
N ALA A 83 1.62 11.99 -7.98
CA ALA A 83 2.45 11.06 -7.24
C ALA A 83 3.08 9.99 -8.15
N ARG A 84 2.30 9.38 -9.05
CA ARG A 84 2.85 8.41 -10.03
C ARG A 84 3.89 9.01 -10.97
N ALA A 85 3.72 10.26 -11.39
CA ALA A 85 4.68 10.92 -12.26
C ALA A 85 6.00 11.22 -11.52
N LEU A 86 5.90 11.67 -10.26
CA LEU A 86 7.06 11.94 -9.41
C LEU A 86 7.79 10.66 -9.00
N LEU A 87 7.07 9.58 -8.68
CA LEU A 87 7.69 8.30 -8.34
C LEU A 87 8.51 7.75 -9.51
N ARG A 88 8.00 7.84 -10.75
CA ARG A 88 8.79 7.48 -11.94
C ARG A 88 10.07 8.30 -12.05
N LEU A 89 9.98 9.62 -11.87
CA LEU A 89 11.15 10.50 -11.96
C LEU A 89 12.22 10.14 -10.91
N HIS A 90 11.81 9.83 -9.68
CA HIS A 90 12.72 9.41 -8.62
C HIS A 90 13.36 8.06 -8.93
N MET A 91 12.56 7.07 -9.37
CA MET A 91 13.07 5.75 -9.74
C MET A 91 14.02 5.78 -10.94
N ASP A 92 13.80 6.69 -11.90
CA ASP A 92 14.70 6.91 -13.05
C ASP A 92 16.00 7.63 -12.65
N SER A 93 15.98 8.39 -11.54
CA SER A 93 17.15 9.15 -11.07
C SER A 93 18.08 8.32 -10.16
N ASP A 94 17.56 7.25 -9.56
CA ASP A 94 18.29 6.30 -8.71
C ASP A 94 18.85 5.07 -9.47
N ALA A 95 18.64 5.00 -10.79
CA ALA A 95 19.11 3.93 -11.69
C ALA A 95 20.40 4.30 -12.43
#